data_AF-A0A3D1BTC8-F1
#
_entry.id   AF-A0A3D1BTC8-F1
#
_cell.length_a   1.000
_cell.length_b   1.000
_cell.length_c   1.000
_cell.angle_alpha   90.00
_cell.angle_beta   90.00
_cell.angle_gamma   90.00
#
_symmetry.space_group_name_H-M   'P 1'
#
loop_
_entity.id
_entity.type
_entity.pdbx_description
1 polymer ?
#
loop_
_entity_poly.entity_id
_entity_poly.type
_entity_poly.pdbx_seq_one_letter_code
_entity_poly.pdbx_strand_id
1 'polypeptide(L)'
;MLQDLVHRNASAVIFAAQQTPDVKLEVFEKKQIDKNLYRVRVRLINDNVMPSMLYNSIKHKLYPQDMLTVQCKSASVISGGKLNDPYRNLVEYKVYKPELQFCQVPGFGKIEYQFIISGKGKVVIDYQSRKAGSKSLEIELK
;
A
#
# COMPACT_ATOMS: atom_id res chain seq x y z
N MET A 1 -9.09 -5.53 42.69
CA MET A 1 -8.31 -5.94 41.51
C MET A 1 -6.86 -6.06 41.97
N LEU A 2 -6.24 -7.25 41.94
CA LEU A 2 -4.85 -7.43 42.41
C LEU A 2 -3.88 -6.62 41.52
N GLN A 3 -2.97 -5.85 42.13
CA GLN A 3 -2.02 -4.98 41.42
C GLN A 3 -1.15 -5.75 40.42
N ASP A 4 -0.77 -7.00 40.72
CA ASP A 4 0.02 -7.84 39.81
C ASP A 4 -0.67 -8.16 38.47
N LEU A 5 -2.01 -8.24 38.46
CA LEU A 5 -2.77 -8.44 37.21
C LEU A 5 -2.77 -7.19 36.34
N VAL A 6 -2.62 -6.00 36.94
CA VAL A 6 -2.54 -4.73 36.20
C VAL A 6 -1.24 -4.69 35.39
N HIS A 7 -0.12 -5.14 35.97
CA HIS A 7 1.18 -5.14 35.28
C HIS A 7 1.20 -6.09 34.08
N ARG A 8 0.69 -7.33 34.23
CA ARG A 8 0.63 -8.29 33.11
C ARG A 8 -0.27 -7.80 31.97
N ASN A 9 -1.44 -7.25 32.30
CA ASN A 9 -2.35 -6.70 31.30
C ASN A 9 -1.74 -5.49 30.60
N ALA A 10 -1.06 -4.61 31.35
CA ALA A 10 -0.35 -3.47 30.77
C ALA A 10 0.76 -3.93 29.82
N SER A 11 1.60 -4.89 30.21
CA SER A 11 2.64 -5.43 29.34
C SER A 11 2.07 -6.03 28.06
N ALA A 12 0.97 -6.79 28.14
CA ALA A 12 0.32 -7.37 26.98
C ALA A 12 -0.25 -6.30 26.02
N VAL A 13 -0.85 -5.24 26.57
CA VAL A 13 -1.39 -4.12 25.78
C VAL A 13 -0.27 -3.33 25.11
N ILE A 14 0.82 -3.02 25.83
CA ILE A 14 1.97 -2.29 25.28
C ILE A 14 2.62 -3.12 24.17
N PHE A 15 2.82 -4.42 24.38
CA PHE A 15 3.34 -5.31 23.36
C PHE A 15 2.43 -5.35 22.12
N ALA A 16 1.12 -5.50 22.31
CA ALA A 16 0.17 -5.48 21.19
C ALA A 16 0.19 -4.13 20.43
N ALA A 17 0.33 -3.01 21.14
CA ALA A 17 0.45 -1.69 20.54
C ALA A 17 1.72 -1.55 19.69
N GLN A 18 2.87 -2.06 20.16
CA GLN A 18 4.12 -2.09 19.39
C GLN A 18 4.03 -2.96 18.13
N GLN A 19 3.14 -3.95 18.14
CA GLN A 19 2.93 -4.88 17.05
C GLN A 19 1.87 -4.45 16.04
N THR A 20 1.24 -3.28 16.24
CA THR A 20 0.29 -2.68 15.28
C THR A 20 0.92 -2.45 13.90
N PRO A 21 0.16 -2.50 12.80
CA PRO A 21 0.74 -2.40 11.46
C PRO A 21 1.50 -1.08 11.25
N ASP A 22 2.76 -1.17 10.83
CA ASP A 22 3.55 -0.03 10.39
C ASP A 22 3.90 -0.22 8.91
N VAL A 23 3.15 0.45 8.04
CA VAL A 23 3.28 0.28 6.60
C VAL A 23 4.17 1.38 6.01
N LYS A 24 5.24 0.95 5.36
CA LYS A 24 6.14 1.78 4.57
C LYS A 24 5.76 1.71 3.10
N LEU A 25 5.76 2.86 2.44
CA LEU A 25 5.53 3.01 1.01
C LEU A 25 6.86 3.31 0.33
N GLU A 26 7.27 2.46 -0.60
CA GLU A 26 8.53 2.58 -1.33
C GLU A 26 8.31 2.48 -2.83
N VAL A 27 9.02 3.30 -3.60
CA VAL A 27 9.09 3.18 -5.06
C VAL A 27 10.41 2.52 -5.40
N PHE A 28 10.36 1.26 -5.83
CA PHE A 28 11.58 0.49 -6.08
C PHE A 28 11.98 0.45 -7.55
N GLU A 29 11.05 0.72 -8.48
CA GLU A 29 11.37 0.76 -9.90
C GLU A 29 10.61 1.89 -10.59
N LYS A 30 11.37 2.73 -11.32
CA LYS A 30 10.83 3.72 -12.24
C LYS A 30 11.56 3.55 -13.58
N LYS A 31 10.85 3.02 -14.58
CA LYS A 31 11.41 2.75 -15.91
C LYS A 31 10.59 3.43 -16.99
N GLN A 32 11.25 4.15 -17.89
CA GLN A 32 10.60 4.67 -19.08
C GLN A 32 10.46 3.53 -20.10
N ILE A 33 9.22 3.27 -20.55
CA ILE A 33 8.93 2.25 -21.57
C ILE A 33 8.92 2.87 -22.96
N ASP A 34 8.34 4.07 -23.09
CA ASP A 34 8.17 4.77 -24.37
C ASP A 34 8.17 6.30 -24.17
N LYS A 35 7.98 7.06 -25.25
CA LYS A 35 7.79 8.51 -25.22
C LYS A 35 6.60 8.86 -24.32
N ASN A 36 6.90 9.51 -23.19
CA ASN A 36 5.96 9.88 -22.14
C ASN A 36 5.29 8.71 -21.40
N LEU A 37 5.76 7.46 -21.56
CA LEU A 37 5.19 6.30 -20.86
C LEU A 37 6.16 5.76 -19.80
N TYR A 38 5.72 5.76 -18.54
CA TYR A 38 6.54 5.34 -17.41
C TYR A 38 5.88 4.17 -16.68
N ARG A 39 6.67 3.14 -16.44
CA ARG A 39 6.38 2.07 -15.49
C ARG A 39 6.87 2.49 -14.13
N VAL A 40 5.96 2.60 -13.18
CA VAL A 40 6.26 2.86 -11.78
C VAL A 40 5.81 1.65 -10.98
N ARG A 41 6.74 1.05 -10.23
CA ARG A 41 6.43 -0.02 -9.29
C ARG A 41 6.62 0.47 -7.88
N VAL A 42 5.60 0.18 -7.08
CA VAL A 42 5.57 0.54 -5.67
C VAL A 42 5.40 -0.69 -4.82
N ARG A 43 5.97 -0.64 -3.63
CA ARG A 43 5.92 -1.69 -2.63
C ARG A 43 5.40 -1.09 -1.34
N LEU A 44 4.44 -1.78 -0.75
CA LEU A 44 3.98 -1.57 0.60
C LEU A 44 4.59 -2.67 1.46
N ILE A 45 5.36 -2.30 2.48
CA ILE A 45 6.02 -3.24 3.40
C ILE A 45 5.46 -2.99 4.79
N ASN A 46 5.08 -4.06 5.49
CA ASN A 46 4.72 -4.00 6.89
C ASN A 46 5.78 -4.73 7.71
N ASP A 47 6.50 -3.98 8.54
CA ASP A 47 7.56 -4.51 9.38
C ASP A 47 7.03 -5.18 10.66
N ASN A 48 5.74 -4.99 10.98
CA ASN A 48 5.11 -5.52 12.19
C ASN A 48 4.21 -6.74 11.91
N VAL A 49 3.90 -7.51 12.96
CA VAL A 49 3.16 -8.78 12.83
C VAL A 49 1.69 -8.58 12.47
N MET A 50 1.05 -7.50 12.93
CA MET A 50 -0.37 -7.31 12.69
C MET A 50 -0.59 -6.83 11.25
N PRO A 51 -1.51 -7.42 10.47
CA PRO A 51 -1.81 -6.94 9.14
C PRO A 51 -2.55 -5.60 9.20
N SER A 52 -2.51 -4.83 8.11
CA SER A 52 -3.23 -3.56 7.99
C SER A 52 -4.74 -3.75 8.12
N MET A 53 -5.25 -4.86 7.56
CA MET A 53 -6.66 -5.25 7.63
C MET A 53 -6.79 -6.74 7.93
N LEU A 54 -7.78 -7.10 8.75
CA LEU A 54 -8.12 -8.52 8.99
C LEU A 54 -9.00 -9.05 7.87
N TYR A 55 -8.84 -10.33 7.53
CA TYR A 55 -9.70 -11.00 6.55
C TYR A 55 -11.19 -10.92 6.92
N ASN A 56 -11.50 -11.04 8.22
CA ASN A 56 -12.87 -10.90 8.70
C ASN A 56 -13.46 -9.51 8.42
N SER A 57 -12.65 -8.45 8.58
CA SER A 57 -13.06 -7.08 8.28
C SER A 57 -13.37 -6.89 6.80
N ILE A 58 -12.59 -7.53 5.92
CA ILE A 58 -12.81 -7.52 4.48
C ILE A 58 -14.10 -8.26 4.11
N LYS A 59 -14.26 -9.48 4.65
CA LYS A 59 -15.41 -10.34 4.37
C LYS A 59 -16.73 -9.68 4.78
N HIS A 60 -16.76 -9.05 5.96
CA HIS A 60 -17.96 -8.42 6.51
C HIS A 60 -18.07 -6.92 6.19
N LYS A 61 -17.13 -6.36 5.41
CA LYS A 61 -17.11 -4.93 5.02
C LYS A 61 -17.26 -3.97 6.22
N LEU A 62 -16.58 -4.27 7.34
CA LEU A 62 -16.75 -3.53 8.60
C LEU A 62 -16.29 -2.08 8.51
N TYR A 63 -15.34 -1.79 7.62
CA TYR A 63 -14.83 -0.45 7.34
C TYR A 63 -14.20 -0.42 5.93
N PRO A 64 -13.93 0.78 5.37
CA PRO A 64 -13.30 0.91 4.06
C PRO A 64 -11.98 0.13 4.00
N GLN A 65 -11.73 -0.53 2.87
CA GLN A 65 -10.46 -1.21 2.62
C GLN A 65 -9.33 -0.19 2.49
N ASP A 66 -8.11 -0.63 2.74
CA ASP A 66 -6.94 0.22 2.55
C ASP A 66 -6.81 0.55 1.06
N MET A 67 -6.50 1.81 0.76
CA MET A 67 -6.52 2.35 -0.59
C MET A 67 -5.13 2.87 -0.96
N LEU A 68 -4.67 2.46 -2.13
CA LEU A 68 -3.51 3.01 -2.79
C LEU A 68 -3.99 3.79 -4.00
N THR A 69 -3.80 5.10 -3.97
CA THR A 69 -4.27 6.04 -4.99
C THR A 69 -3.08 6.68 -5.67
N VAL A 70 -3.13 6.80 -6.99
CA VAL A 70 -2.14 7.54 -7.76
C VAL A 70 -2.81 8.79 -8.32
N GLN A 71 -2.34 9.95 -7.88
CA GLN A 71 -2.81 11.25 -8.34
C GLN A 71 -1.77 11.90 -9.26
N CYS A 72 -2.25 12.38 -10.40
CA CYS A 72 -1.42 13.05 -11.40
C CYS A 72 -2.10 14.35 -11.80
N LYS A 73 -1.38 15.48 -11.78
CA LYS A 73 -1.93 16.78 -12.25
C LYS A 73 -1.86 16.92 -13.78
N SER A 74 -0.81 16.40 -14.39
CA SER A 74 -0.50 16.59 -15.82
C SER A 74 -0.25 15.27 -16.57
N ALA A 75 -0.58 14.14 -15.94
CA ALA A 75 -0.42 12.80 -16.49
C ALA A 75 -1.68 11.98 -16.25
N SER A 76 -1.87 10.91 -17.02
CA SER A 76 -2.97 9.96 -16.87
C SER A 76 -2.45 8.57 -16.50
N VAL A 77 -3.16 7.90 -15.59
CA VAL A 77 -2.88 6.50 -15.25
C VAL A 77 -3.59 5.63 -16.28
N ILE A 78 -2.83 4.96 -17.15
CA ILE A 78 -3.39 4.08 -18.19
C ILE A 78 -3.76 2.73 -17.58
N SER A 79 -2.88 2.21 -16.72
CA SER A 79 -3.08 0.88 -16.14
C SER A 79 -2.49 0.81 -14.75
N GLY A 80 -3.14 0.04 -13.89
CA GLY A 80 -2.77 -0.17 -12.50
C GLY A 80 -3.19 -1.56 -12.08
N GLY A 81 -2.29 -2.28 -11.42
CA GLY A 81 -2.53 -3.67 -11.07
C GLY A 81 -1.63 -4.17 -9.96
N LYS A 82 -2.05 -5.28 -9.35
CA LYS A 82 -1.25 -5.98 -8.36
C LYS A 82 -0.14 -6.76 -9.05
N LEU A 83 1.09 -6.58 -8.60
CA LEU A 83 2.23 -7.34 -9.09
C LEU A 83 2.32 -8.64 -8.27
N ASN A 84 2.01 -9.77 -8.92
CA ASN A 84 2.05 -11.08 -8.29
C ASN A 84 3.46 -11.68 -8.34
N ASP A 85 4.19 -11.46 -9.43
CA ASP A 85 5.57 -11.89 -9.57
C ASP A 85 6.41 -10.82 -10.32
N PRO A 86 7.37 -10.16 -9.63
CA PRO A 86 8.24 -9.16 -10.24
C PRO A 86 9.22 -9.76 -11.26
N TYR A 87 9.64 -11.02 -11.09
CA TYR A 87 10.60 -11.68 -11.97
C TYR A 87 9.96 -12.16 -13.27
N ARG A 88 8.72 -12.66 -13.18
CA ARG A 88 7.93 -13.09 -14.34
C ARG A 88 7.10 -11.97 -14.97
N ASN A 89 7.14 -10.76 -14.40
CA ASN A 89 6.32 -9.62 -14.81
C ASN A 89 4.81 -9.94 -14.84
N LEU A 90 4.33 -10.77 -13.92
CA LEU A 90 2.91 -11.15 -13.84
C LEU A 90 2.16 -10.08 -13.06
N VAL A 91 1.40 -9.25 -13.79
CA VAL A 91 0.59 -8.17 -13.25
C VAL A 91 -0.89 -8.44 -13.51
N GLU A 92 -1.67 -8.40 -12.45
CA GLU A 92 -3.13 -8.47 -12.54
C GLU A 92 -3.69 -7.05 -12.63
N TYR A 93 -3.95 -6.61 -13.86
CA TYR A 93 -4.44 -5.27 -14.13
C TYR A 93 -5.94 -5.13 -13.85
N LYS A 94 -6.31 -3.98 -13.31
CA LYS A 94 -7.69 -3.61 -13.07
C LYS A 94 -8.28 -2.95 -14.31
N VAL A 95 -9.43 -3.43 -14.76
CA VAL A 95 -10.13 -2.91 -15.96
C VAL A 95 -10.71 -1.51 -15.70
N TYR A 96 -11.19 -1.24 -14.48
CA TYR A 96 -11.87 0.00 -14.12
C TYR A 96 -11.14 0.75 -13.01
N LYS A 97 -10.96 2.07 -13.19
CA LYS A 97 -10.26 2.97 -12.26
C LYS A 97 -8.87 2.45 -11.86
N PRO A 98 -7.93 2.37 -12.82
CA PRO A 98 -6.58 1.87 -12.57
C PRO A 98 -5.81 2.71 -11.54
N GLU A 99 -6.19 3.98 -11.36
CA GLU A 99 -5.61 4.90 -10.37
C GLU A 99 -5.84 4.48 -8.92
N LEU A 100 -6.86 3.66 -8.63
CA LEU A 100 -7.24 3.25 -7.29
C LEU A 100 -7.12 1.73 -7.13
N GLN A 101 -6.22 1.32 -6.23
CA GLN A 101 -6.03 -0.08 -5.86
C GLN A 101 -6.47 -0.31 -4.42
N PHE A 102 -7.31 -1.32 -4.21
CA PHE A 102 -7.64 -1.79 -2.88
C PHE A 102 -6.59 -2.81 -2.45
N CYS A 103 -6.18 -2.72 -1.19
CA CYS A 103 -5.07 -3.51 -0.68
C CYS A 103 -5.30 -3.96 0.77
N GLN A 104 -4.53 -4.96 1.16
CA GLN A 104 -4.45 -5.49 2.52
C GLN A 104 -3.01 -5.90 2.74
N VAL A 105 -2.23 -5.11 3.46
CA VAL A 105 -0.82 -5.43 3.70
C VAL A 105 -0.74 -6.52 4.79
N PRO A 106 -0.16 -7.70 4.49
CA PRO A 106 -0.01 -8.76 5.49
C PRO A 106 0.99 -8.36 6.58
N GLY A 107 0.98 -9.08 7.71
CA GLY A 107 2.02 -8.95 8.73
C GLY A 107 3.36 -9.50 8.25
N PHE A 108 4.47 -8.86 8.63
CA PHE A 108 5.83 -9.20 8.20
C PHE A 108 5.96 -9.48 6.70
N GLY A 109 5.24 -8.72 5.90
CA GLY A 109 5.08 -9.02 4.49
C GLY A 109 5.03 -7.78 3.64
N LYS A 110 4.96 -8.01 2.33
CA LYS A 110 4.95 -6.95 1.34
C LYS A 110 3.93 -7.21 0.26
N ILE A 111 3.40 -6.14 -0.31
CA ILE A 111 2.59 -6.17 -1.52
C ILE A 111 3.18 -5.20 -2.51
N GLU A 112 3.19 -5.61 -3.76
CA GLU A 112 3.74 -4.83 -4.86
C GLU A 112 2.63 -4.48 -5.84
N TYR A 113 2.67 -3.26 -6.35
CA TYR A 113 1.77 -2.76 -7.37
C TYR A 113 2.57 -2.18 -8.52
N GLN A 114 2.03 -2.32 -9.72
CA GLN A 114 2.57 -1.73 -10.92
C GLN A 114 1.56 -0.76 -11.52
N PHE A 115 2.04 0.45 -11.81
CA PHE A 115 1.30 1.48 -12.50
C PHE A 115 2.02 1.83 -13.81
N ILE A 116 1.23 2.02 -14.85
CA ILE A 116 1.65 2.56 -16.14
C ILE A 116 1.04 3.95 -16.25
N ILE A 117 1.92 4.96 -16.27
CA ILE A 117 1.55 6.36 -16.25
C ILE A 117 2.01 6.98 -17.57
N SER A 118 1.09 7.69 -18.24
CA SER A 118 1.37 8.43 -19.46
C SER A 118 1.33 9.93 -19.19
N GLY A 119 2.42 10.62 -19.50
CA GLY A 119 2.57 12.05 -19.35
C GLY A 119 3.86 12.45 -18.65
N LYS A 120 4.00 13.74 -18.38
CA LYS A 120 5.13 14.33 -17.68
C LYS A 120 4.65 15.08 -16.45
N GLY A 121 5.53 15.27 -15.48
CA GLY A 121 5.24 16.07 -14.28
C GLY A 121 5.15 15.24 -13.00
N LYS A 122 4.50 15.81 -11.99
CA LYS A 122 4.46 15.27 -10.63
C LYS A 122 3.37 14.21 -10.50
N VAL A 123 3.77 13.06 -9.97
CA VAL A 123 2.90 11.94 -9.58
C VAL A 123 2.97 11.83 -8.07
N VAL A 124 1.80 11.82 -7.43
CA VAL A 124 1.67 11.59 -5.99
C VAL A 124 1.06 10.22 -5.79
N ILE A 125 1.72 9.39 -5.00
CA ILE A 125 1.23 8.06 -4.62
C ILE A 125 0.83 8.12 -3.17
N ASP A 126 -0.46 7.98 -2.92
CA ASP A 126 -1.08 8.07 -1.61
C ASP A 126 -1.56 6.70 -1.15
N TYR A 127 -1.05 6.26 -0.01
CA TYR A 127 -1.56 5.12 0.72
C TYR A 127 -2.40 5.61 1.91
N GLN A 128 -3.62 5.12 2.01
CA GLN A 128 -4.54 5.43 3.11
C GLN A 128 -5.00 4.13 3.77
N SER A 129 -4.68 4.01 5.06
CA SER A 129 -5.20 2.95 5.91
C SER A 129 -5.77 3.52 7.20
N ARG A 130 -6.86 2.91 7.67
CA ARG A 130 -7.45 3.27 8.97
C ARG A 130 -6.54 2.89 10.14
N LYS A 131 -5.75 1.82 10.01
CA LYS A 131 -4.95 1.25 11.11
C LYS A 131 -3.46 1.55 10.99
N ALA A 132 -2.93 1.59 9.78
CA ALA A 132 -1.51 1.88 9.52
C ALA A 132 -1.22 3.37 9.24
N GLY A 133 -2.26 4.22 9.27
CA GLY A 133 -2.17 5.64 8.94
C GLY A 133 -2.10 5.91 7.42
N SER A 134 -1.79 7.15 7.07
CA SER A 134 -1.62 7.61 5.69
C SER A 134 -0.16 7.90 5.37
N LYS A 135 0.29 7.52 4.17
CA LYS A 135 1.63 7.81 3.64
C LYS A 135 1.50 8.34 2.23
N SER A 136 2.27 9.37 1.91
CA SER A 136 2.26 10.01 0.60
C SER A 136 3.68 10.11 0.08
N LEU A 137 3.89 9.79 -1.19
CA LEU A 137 5.20 9.87 -1.83
C LEU A 137 5.08 10.56 -3.19
N GLU A 138 5.90 11.58 -3.40
CA GLU A 138 5.93 12.34 -4.64
C GLU A 138 7.08 11.87 -5.55
N ILE A 139 6.77 11.69 -6.84
CA ILE A 139 7.71 11.29 -7.88
C ILE A 139 7.60 12.26 -9.04
N GLU A 140 8.72 12.78 -9.53
CA GLU A 140 8.77 13.58 -10.75
C GLU A 140 9.05 12.70 -11.97
N LEU A 141 8.18 12.75 -12.98
CA LEU A 141 8.41 12.16 -14.31
C LEU A 141 9.03 13.23 -15.23
N LYS A 142 10.25 12.97 -15.71
CA LYS A 142 11.03 13.86 -16.60
C LYS A 142 10.84 13.46 -18.05
#